data_AF-A0A965VWI2-F1
#
_entry.id   AF-A0A965VWI2-F1
#
_cell.length_a   1.000
_cell.length_b   1.000
_cell.length_c   1.000
_cell.angle_alpha   90.00
_cell.angle_beta   90.00
_cell.angle_gamma   90.00
#
_symmetry.space_group_name_H-M   'P 1'
#
loop_
_entity.id
_entity.type
_entity.pdbx_description
1 polymer ?
#
loop_
_entity_poly.entity_id
_entity_poly.type
_entity_poly.pdbx_seq_one_letter_code
_entity_poly.pdbx_strand_id
1 'polypeptide(L)'
;MAKRLTTGGIMIQWIGVLITLLGLAYTGVKDYQKGEIKVPYVNQTIQTNQRVRFAYQYCLMCYDPNVEKVYYQWSDGSWRDYAPPQQKILISN
;
A
#
# COMPACT_ATOMS: atom_id res chain seq x y z
N MET A 1 6.46 -50.70 -17.75
CA MET A 1 5.34 -51.51 -17.20
C MET A 1 4.32 -50.58 -16.55
N ALA A 2 3.22 -50.27 -17.24
CA ALA A 2 2.12 -49.52 -16.62
C ALA A 2 1.25 -50.51 -15.83
N LYS A 3 1.24 -50.41 -14.50
CA LYS A 3 0.31 -51.19 -13.67
C LYS A 3 -1.09 -50.63 -13.87
N ARG A 4 -1.94 -51.36 -14.60
CA ARG A 4 -3.39 -51.09 -14.67
C ARG A 4 -3.96 -51.26 -13.26
N LEU A 5 -4.32 -50.16 -12.61
CA LEU A 5 -5.07 -50.18 -11.36
C LEU A 5 -6.45 -50.80 -11.63
N THR A 6 -6.74 -51.93 -11.00
CA THR A 6 -8.08 -52.51 -10.97
C THR A 6 -9.04 -51.58 -10.23
N THR A 7 -10.33 -51.60 -10.59
CA THR A 7 -11.38 -50.71 -10.04
C THR A 7 -11.37 -50.62 -8.51
N GLY A 8 -11.03 -51.71 -7.81
CA GLY A 8 -10.89 -51.71 -6.34
C GLY A 8 -9.69 -50.92 -5.79
N GLY A 9 -8.58 -50.85 -6.53
CA GLY A 9 -7.40 -50.05 -6.17
C GLY A 9 -7.63 -48.54 -6.37
N ILE A 10 -8.48 -48.17 -7.32
CA ILE A 10 -8.92 -46.78 -7.51
C ILE A 10 -9.84 -46.38 -6.34
N MET A 11 -10.78 -47.24 -5.97
CA MET A 11 -11.77 -46.95 -4.92
C MET A 11 -11.15 -46.80 -3.53
N ILE A 12 -10.18 -47.64 -3.17
CA ILE A 12 -9.47 -47.53 -1.88
C ILE A 12 -8.63 -46.25 -1.78
N GLN A 13 -8.10 -45.75 -2.89
CA GLN A 13 -7.35 -44.50 -2.94
C GLN A 13 -8.26 -43.28 -2.72
N TRP A 14 -9.47 -43.31 -3.28
CA TRP A 14 -10.47 -42.25 -3.07
C TRP A 14 -11.04 -42.21 -1.65
N ILE A 15 -11.10 -43.35 -0.95
CA ILE A 15 -11.51 -43.41 0.46
C ILE A 15 -10.52 -42.62 1.34
N GLY A 16 -9.21 -42.72 1.08
CA GLY A 16 -8.21 -41.91 1.77
C GLY A 16 -8.40 -40.41 1.55
N VAL A 17 -8.66 -40.00 0.31
CA VAL A 17 -8.95 -38.60 -0.04
C VAL A 17 -10.20 -38.09 0.70
N LEU A 18 -11.26 -38.91 0.76
CA LEU A 18 -12.51 -38.55 1.41
C LEU A 18 -12.36 -38.38 2.92
N ILE A 19 -11.58 -39.25 3.58
CA ILE A 19 -11.26 -39.13 5.01
C ILE A 19 -10.46 -37.85 5.29
N THR A 20 -9.47 -37.53 4.44
CA THR A 20 -8.68 -36.30 4.61
C THR A 20 -9.51 -35.03 4.42
N LEU A 21 -10.43 -35.01 3.47
CA LEU A 21 -11.34 -33.88 3.25
C LEU A 21 -12.32 -33.70 4.41
N LEU A 22 -12.88 -34.80 4.94
CA LEU A 22 -13.77 -34.75 6.11
C LEU A 22 -13.03 -34.29 7.37
N GLY A 23 -11.78 -34.72 7.55
CA GLY A 23 -10.92 -34.25 8.65
C GLY A 23 -10.68 -32.75 8.59
N LEU A 24 -10.32 -32.23 7.41
CA LEU A 24 -10.11 -30.79 7.17
C LEU A 24 -11.39 -29.97 7.32
N ALA A 25 -12.52 -30.49 6.86
CA ALA A 25 -13.82 -29.83 7.02
C ALA A 25 -14.24 -29.79 8.50
N TYR A 26 -14.04 -30.87 9.26
CA TYR A 26 -14.35 -30.93 10.68
C TYR A 26 -13.49 -29.95 11.50
N THR A 27 -12.18 -29.87 11.22
CA THR A 27 -11.31 -28.88 11.86
C THR A 27 -11.69 -27.46 11.46
N GLY A 28 -11.91 -27.20 10.17
CA GLY A 28 -12.30 -25.88 9.67
C GLY A 28 -13.62 -25.35 10.24
N VAL A 29 -14.64 -26.22 10.39
CA VAL A 29 -15.92 -25.86 11.03
C VAL A 29 -15.73 -25.60 12.52
N LYS A 30 -14.93 -26.42 13.20
CA LYS A 30 -14.65 -26.26 14.63
C LYS A 30 -13.87 -24.97 14.92
N ASP A 31 -12.96 -24.59 14.03
CA ASP A 31 -12.18 -23.35 14.15
C ASP A 31 -13.03 -22.11 13.79
N TYR A 32 -14.01 -22.24 12.89
CA TYR A 32 -15.02 -21.21 12.62
C TYR A 32 -15.95 -20.97 13.82
N GLN A 33 -16.46 -22.04 14.45
CA GLN A 33 -17.36 -21.95 15.60
C GLN A 33 -16.66 -21.43 16.87
N LYS A 34 -15.34 -21.68 17.03
CA LYS A 34 -14.54 -21.15 18.12
C LYS A 34 -14.22 -19.66 18.01
N GLY A 35 -14.50 -19.03 16.86
CA GLY A 35 -14.28 -17.59 16.67
C GLY A 35 -12.81 -17.18 16.50
N GLU A 36 -11.88 -18.12 16.27
CA GLU A 36 -10.46 -17.82 16.00
C GLU A 36 -10.21 -17.45 14.53
N ILE A 37 -11.13 -17.78 13.62
CA ILE A 37 -11.06 -17.31 12.22
C ILE A 37 -11.53 -15.86 12.17
N LYS A 38 -10.65 -14.96 12.58
CA LYS A 38 -10.73 -13.56 12.19
C LYS A 38 -10.44 -13.51 10.71
N VAL A 39 -11.48 -13.57 9.87
CA VAL A 39 -11.38 -13.18 8.47
C VAL A 39 -10.71 -11.81 8.50
N PRO A 40 -9.47 -11.65 7.97
CA PRO A 40 -8.81 -10.37 8.05
C PRO A 40 -9.68 -9.42 7.25
N TYR A 41 -10.41 -8.56 7.96
CA TYR A 41 -11.15 -7.48 7.37
C TYR A 41 -10.08 -6.68 6.65
N VAL A 42 -9.98 -6.86 5.33
CA VAL A 42 -9.13 -6.04 4.50
C VAL A 42 -9.84 -4.70 4.52
N ASN A 43 -9.53 -3.91 5.56
CA ASN A 43 -9.88 -2.52 5.63
C ASN A 43 -9.33 -1.94 4.33
N GLN A 44 -10.18 -1.76 3.34
CA GLN A 44 -9.95 -0.93 2.17
C GLN A 44 -9.88 0.54 2.60
N THR A 45 -9.27 0.83 3.76
CA THR A 45 -8.73 2.13 4.08
C THR A 45 -7.47 2.25 3.24
N ILE A 46 -7.69 2.52 1.95
CA ILE A 46 -6.67 2.99 1.04
C ILE A 46 -6.08 4.25 1.72
N GLN A 47 -4.94 4.05 2.38
CA GLN A 47 -3.87 5.02 2.52
C GLN A 47 -4.13 6.32 3.32
N THR A 48 -4.87 6.30 4.42
CA THR A 48 -4.92 7.47 5.33
C THR A 48 -3.59 7.76 6.07
N ASN A 49 -2.57 6.91 5.92
CA ASN A 49 -1.24 7.11 6.50
C ASN A 49 -0.14 7.44 5.48
N GLN A 50 -0.47 7.85 4.25
CA GLN A 50 0.52 8.56 3.45
C GLN A 50 0.67 9.97 4.05
N ARG A 51 1.68 10.11 4.91
CA ARG A 51 2.12 11.39 5.45
C ARG A 51 2.47 12.29 4.27
N VAL A 52 1.53 13.12 3.84
CA VAL A 52 1.71 14.04 2.70
C VAL A 52 2.90 14.93 3.03
N ARG A 53 4.02 14.69 2.35
CA ARG A 53 5.22 15.52 2.50
C ARG A 53 5.02 16.73 1.58
N PHE A 54 4.73 17.88 2.19
CA PHE A 54 4.74 19.15 1.46
C PHE A 54 6.20 19.58 1.29
N ALA A 55 6.65 19.77 0.04
CA ALA A 55 7.89 20.50 -0.19
C ALA A 55 7.62 22.00 -0.08
N TYR A 56 8.42 22.68 0.73
CA TYR A 56 8.44 24.13 0.77
C TYR A 56 9.30 24.63 -0.39
N GLN A 57 8.77 25.59 -1.16
CA GLN A 57 9.53 26.26 -2.19
C GLN A 57 10.42 27.35 -1.56
N TYR A 58 11.73 27.23 -1.74
CA TYR A 58 12.70 28.24 -1.34
C TYR A 58 12.92 29.24 -2.49
N CYS A 59 13.06 30.52 -2.17
CA CYS A 59 13.47 31.56 -3.11
C CYS A 59 14.83 32.15 -2.69
N LEU A 60 15.65 32.54 -3.66
CA LEU A 60 16.88 33.26 -3.39
C LEU A 60 16.54 34.73 -3.11
N MET A 61 17.28 35.33 -2.17
CA MET A 61 17.18 36.73 -1.81
C MET A 61 18.51 37.43 -2.06
N CYS A 62 18.47 38.63 -2.64
CA CYS A 62 19.65 39.48 -2.79
C CYS A 62 19.34 40.88 -2.25
N TYR A 63 20.31 41.48 -1.56
CA TYR A 63 20.22 42.85 -1.06
C TYR A 63 21.00 43.78 -1.98
N ASP A 64 20.37 44.87 -2.41
CA ASP A 64 21.02 45.94 -3.17
C ASP A 64 21.30 47.13 -2.24
N PRO A 65 22.57 47.45 -1.96
CA PRO A 65 22.94 48.57 -1.07
C PRO A 65 22.68 49.95 -1.69
N ASN A 66 22.52 50.08 -3.01
CA ASN A 66 22.30 51.39 -3.64
C ASN A 66 20.86 51.88 -3.47
N VAL A 67 19.92 50.93 -3.42
CA VAL A 67 18.48 51.20 -3.30
C VAL A 67 17.94 50.79 -1.91
N GLU A 68 18.81 50.24 -1.06
CA GLU A 68 18.53 49.72 0.28
C GLU A 68 17.36 48.73 0.32
N LYS A 69 17.25 47.88 -0.70
CA LYS A 69 16.13 46.94 -0.88
C LYS A 69 16.58 45.51 -1.08
N VAL A 70 15.72 44.57 -0.65
CA VAL A 70 15.88 43.14 -0.89
C VAL A 70 14.98 42.72 -2.05
N TYR A 71 15.56 41.98 -2.99
CA TYR A 71 14.85 41.36 -4.09
C TYR A 71 14.80 39.85 -3.91
N TYR A 72 13.73 39.24 -4.41
CA TYR A 72 13.48 37.81 -4.37
C TYR A 72 13.46 37.26 -5.79
N GLN A 73 14.15 36.14 -6.01
CA GLN A 73 14.13 35.44 -7.29
C GLN A 73 12.89 34.56 -7.40
N TRP A 74 12.15 34.73 -8.48
CA TRP A 74 10.95 33.97 -8.81
C TRP A 74 11.28 32.74 -9.67
N SER A 75 10.35 31.79 -9.80
CA SER A 75 10.55 30.56 -10.58
C SER A 75 10.70 30.79 -12.08
N ASP A 76 10.29 31.97 -12.58
CA ASP A 76 10.51 32.44 -13.95
C ASP A 76 11.91 33.04 -14.16
N GLY A 77 12.72 33.15 -13.10
CA GLY A 77 14.04 33.79 -13.11
C GLY A 77 14.01 35.31 -12.93
N SER A 78 12.82 35.93 -12.82
CA SER A 78 12.69 37.37 -12.56
C SER A 78 13.02 37.72 -11.11
N TRP A 79 13.54 38.92 -10.88
CA TRP A 79 13.76 39.48 -9.54
C TRP A 79 12.68 40.51 -9.22
N ARG A 80 12.04 40.36 -8.06
CA ARG A 80 10.94 41.25 -7.62
C ARG A 80 11.15 41.69 -6.18
N ASP A 81 10.57 42.81 -5.81
CA ASP A 81 10.61 43.40 -4.46
C ASP A 81 9.67 42.71 -3.46
N TYR A 82 8.89 41.73 -3.92
CA TYR A 82 8.01 40.91 -3.08
C TYR A 82 8.32 39.42 -3.23
N ALA A 83 8.19 38.70 -2.12
CA ALA A 83 8.44 37.27 -2.05
C ALA A 83 7.37 36.49 -2.84
N PRO A 84 7.75 35.38 -3.51
CA PRO A 84 6.79 34.52 -4.19
C PRO A 84 5.84 33.86 -3.19
N PRO A 85 4.57 33.62 -3.58
CA PRO A 85 3.60 32.96 -2.71
C PRO A 85 4.00 31.51 -2.44
N GLN A 86 3.75 31.03 -1.21
CA GLN A 86 4.04 29.63 -0.88
C GLN A 86 3.09 28.69 -1.63
N GLN A 87 3.67 27.82 -2.46
CA GLN A 87 2.93 26.80 -3.18
C GLN A 87 3.05 25.46 -2.45
N LYS A 88 1.90 24.82 -2.18
CA LYS A 88 1.87 23.43 -1.71
C LYS A 88 2.02 22.52 -2.92
N ILE A 89 3.25 22.07 -3.17
CA ILE A 89 3.51 21.07 -4.20
C ILE A 89 3.26 19.69 -3.58
N LEU A 90 2.27 18.97 -4.13
CA LEU A 90 2.02 17.57 -3.79
C LEU A 90 3.06 16.73 -4.51
N ILE A 91 3.96 16.10 -3.76
CA ILE A 91 4.91 15.14 -4.31
C ILE A 91 4.23 13.77 -4.28
N SER A 92 3.84 13.25 -5.44
CA SER A 92 3.44 11.84 -5.59
C SER A 92 4.69 10.97 -5.61
N ASN A 93 4.73 9.93 -4.78
CA ASN A 93 5.76 8.88 -4.87
C ASN A 93 5.54 7.99 -6.09
#